data_AF-A0A8H4XTI8-F1
#
_entry.id   AF-A0A8H4XTI8-F1
#
_cell.length_a   1.000
_cell.length_b   1.000
_cell.length_c   1.000
_cell.angle_alpha   90.00
_cell.angle_beta   90.00
_cell.angle_gamma   90.00
#
_symmetry.space_group_name_H-M   'P 1'
#
loop_
_entity.id
_entity.type
_entity.pdbx_description
1 polymer ?
#
loop_
_entity_poly.entity_id
_entity_poly.type
_entity_poly.pdbx_seq_one_letter_code
_entity_poly.pdbx_strand_id
1 'polypeptide(L)'
;MALFLVGGLPAIRSVFIVIAQILGGICAAAVVSALFPGPLNVATTLGGGTNTAQGLFIEMFLTAQLVFVIIMLAVVKHKSTFLAPVGIGLTFFLTELCGIYFTGGSLNFARSLGPAIVNRSFPHYFWIYFLGPLLGSGLASGFYYLLNKMRYETCNPGQDADSIEVGPTKEAAGSSSFDTAAPGAYDRGVGGNGVTGNFNGTGRTVNGHQRNISESTAVNPGG
;
A
#
# COMPACT_ATOMS: atom_id res chain seq x y z
N MET A 1 5.07 -0.74 -12.99
CA MET A 1 4.60 -1.86 -13.83
C MET A 1 3.89 -2.93 -12.99
N ALA A 2 4.55 -3.53 -11.99
CA ALA A 2 3.95 -4.58 -11.16
C ALA A 2 2.57 -4.25 -10.58
N LEU A 3 2.41 -3.07 -9.97
CA LEU A 3 1.12 -2.64 -9.41
C LEU A 3 0.02 -2.49 -10.47
N PHE A 4 0.38 -2.19 -11.72
CA PHE A 4 -0.57 -2.20 -12.84
C PHE A 4 -0.95 -3.65 -13.20
N LEU A 5 0.03 -4.55 -13.29
CA LEU A 5 -0.19 -5.96 -13.62
C LEU A 5 -1.04 -6.70 -12.56
N VAL A 6 -0.87 -6.34 -11.29
CA VAL A 6 -1.63 -6.93 -10.16
C VAL A 6 -2.99 -6.24 -9.97
N GLY A 7 -3.30 -5.18 -10.74
CA GLY A 7 -4.57 -4.46 -10.67
C GLY A 7 -4.68 -3.45 -9.52
N GLY A 8 -3.57 -3.16 -8.82
CA GLY A 8 -3.51 -2.17 -7.74
C GLY A 8 -3.50 -0.71 -8.20
N LEU A 9 -3.17 -0.43 -9.47
CA LEU A 9 -3.17 0.92 -10.05
C LEU A 9 -3.77 0.93 -11.47
N PRO A 10 -4.67 1.88 -11.79
CA PRO A 10 -5.22 1.99 -13.14
C PRO A 10 -4.15 2.44 -14.15
N ALA A 11 -4.32 2.05 -15.41
CA ALA A 11 -3.36 2.28 -16.50
C ALA A 11 -2.96 3.76 -16.65
N ILE A 12 -3.95 4.66 -16.68
CA ILE A 12 -3.73 6.10 -16.86
C ILE A 12 -2.87 6.68 -15.73
N ARG A 13 -3.15 6.31 -14.47
CA ARG A 13 -2.33 6.76 -13.33
C ARG A 13 -0.90 6.22 -13.42
N SER A 14 -0.75 4.98 -13.90
CA SER A 14 0.57 4.37 -14.06
C SER A 14 1.43 5.13 -15.06
N VAL A 15 0.85 5.60 -16.17
CA VAL A 15 1.57 6.42 -17.16
C VAL A 15 2.04 7.74 -16.56
N PHE A 16 1.15 8.47 -15.87
CA PHE A 16 1.54 9.72 -15.20
C PHE A 16 2.64 9.53 -14.14
N ILE A 17 2.58 8.44 -13.38
CA ILE A 17 3.60 8.09 -12.39
C ILE A 17 4.95 7.83 -13.07
N VAL A 18 4.98 7.08 -14.18
CA VAL A 18 6.23 6.81 -14.91
C VAL A 18 6.87 8.10 -15.42
N ILE A 19 6.07 9.02 -15.99
CA ILE A 19 6.56 10.32 -16.44
C ILE A 19 7.11 11.12 -15.26
N ALA A 20 6.36 11.20 -14.16
CA ALA A 20 6.80 11.90 -12.95
C ALA A 20 8.08 11.30 -12.36
N GLN A 21 8.24 9.98 -12.38
CA GLN A 21 9.45 9.29 -11.92
C GLN A 21 10.67 9.62 -12.78
N ILE A 22 10.51 9.63 -14.11
CA ILE A 22 11.59 10.00 -15.03
C ILE A 22 12.03 11.44 -14.81
N LEU A 23 11.07 12.38 -14.74
CA LEU A 23 11.37 13.79 -14.49
C LEU A 23 12.04 13.97 -13.11
N GLY A 24 11.50 13.33 -12.07
CA GLY A 24 12.08 13.34 -10.73
C GLY A 24 13.51 12.79 -10.70
N GLY A 25 13.79 11.69 -11.42
CA GLY A 25 15.12 11.11 -11.53
C GLY A 25 16.13 12.03 -12.23
N ILE A 26 15.72 12.71 -13.31
CA ILE A 26 16.56 13.70 -14.01
C ILE A 26 16.84 14.90 -13.10
N CYS A 27 15.81 15.44 -12.45
CA CYS A 27 15.95 16.56 -11.51
C CYS A 27 16.87 16.20 -10.33
N ALA A 28 16.71 15.00 -9.75
CA ALA A 28 17.56 14.53 -8.66
C ALA A 28 19.03 14.43 -9.09
N ALA A 29 19.31 13.84 -10.26
CA ALA A 29 20.66 13.76 -10.81
C ALA A 29 21.27 15.14 -11.06
N ALA A 30 20.49 16.08 -11.60
CA ALA A 30 20.94 17.45 -11.84
C ALA A 30 21.26 18.20 -10.54
N VAL A 31 20.42 18.04 -9.51
CA VAL A 31 20.66 18.63 -8.17
C VAL A 31 21.93 18.05 -7.56
N VAL A 32 22.13 16.73 -7.60
CA VAL A 32 23.36 16.10 -7.09
C VAL A 32 24.59 16.61 -7.83
N SER A 33 24.52 16.73 -9.16
CA SER A 33 25.63 17.28 -9.96
C SER A 33 25.93 18.75 -9.67
N ALA A 34 24.94 19.53 -9.24
CA ALA A 34 25.13 20.93 -8.88
C ALA A 34 25.67 21.10 -7.45
N LEU A 35 25.30 20.18 -6.55
CA LEU A 35 25.63 20.25 -5.13
C LEU A 35 27.06 19.79 -4.83
N PHE A 36 27.55 18.76 -5.53
CA PHE A 36 28.85 18.16 -5.27
C PHE A 36 29.87 18.50 -6.36
N PRO A 37 31.12 18.84 -5.97
CA PRO A 37 32.17 19.10 -6.94
C PRO A 37 32.63 17.80 -7.63
N GLY A 38 33.01 17.91 -8.89
CA GLY A 38 33.56 16.81 -9.68
C GLY A 38 32.54 16.13 -10.60
N PRO A 39 32.96 15.10 -11.36
CA PRO A 39 32.08 14.37 -12.25
C PRO A 39 31.03 13.58 -11.44
N LEU A 40 29.79 13.57 -11.93
CA LEU A 40 28.68 12.88 -11.28
C LEU A 40 28.89 11.35 -11.35
N ASN A 41 29.33 10.77 -10.23
CA ASN A 41 29.63 9.33 -10.09
C ASN A 41 28.47 8.53 -9.48
N VAL A 42 27.26 8.68 -10.04
CA VAL A 42 26.06 7.92 -9.60
C VAL A 42 25.40 7.15 -10.74
N ALA A 43 26.10 7.06 -11.89
CA ALA A 43 25.64 6.33 -13.06
C ALA A 43 25.63 4.81 -12.80
N THR A 44 24.64 4.13 -13.37
CA THR A 44 24.57 2.66 -13.33
C THR A 44 25.41 2.10 -14.47
N THR A 45 26.55 1.48 -14.12
CA THR A 45 27.49 0.89 -15.07
C THR A 45 27.84 -0.52 -14.64
N LEU A 46 28.12 -1.40 -15.62
CA LEU A 46 28.63 -2.73 -15.31
C LEU A 46 30.01 -2.65 -14.65
N GLY A 47 30.21 -3.46 -13.62
CA GLY A 47 31.43 -3.56 -12.83
C GLY A 47 31.81 -5.01 -12.54
N GLY A 48 32.94 -5.22 -11.87
CA GLY A 48 33.33 -6.55 -11.38
C GLY A 48 33.55 -7.63 -12.44
N GLY A 49 33.84 -7.26 -13.69
CA GLY A 49 33.99 -8.21 -14.81
C GLY A 49 32.68 -8.77 -15.37
N THR A 50 31.54 -8.19 -14.97
CA THR A 50 30.19 -8.62 -15.38
C THR A 50 29.95 -8.35 -16.85
N ASN A 51 29.53 -9.37 -17.61
CA ASN A 51 29.09 -9.18 -18.99
C ASN A 51 27.63 -8.69 -19.08
N THR A 52 27.20 -8.25 -20.26
CA THR A 52 25.86 -7.68 -20.46
C THR A 52 24.72 -8.64 -20.10
N ALA A 53 24.85 -9.92 -20.41
CA ALA A 53 23.82 -10.91 -20.09
C ALA A 53 23.73 -11.16 -18.58
N GLN A 54 24.88 -11.30 -17.90
CA GLN A 54 24.93 -11.42 -16.44
C GLN A 54 24.29 -10.20 -15.77
N GLY A 55 24.64 -8.99 -16.23
CA GLY A 55 24.04 -7.75 -15.71
C GLY A 55 22.54 -7.69 -15.88
N LEU A 56 22.02 -8.12 -17.03
CA LEU A 56 20.58 -8.22 -17.28
C LEU A 56 19.88 -9.15 -16.28
N PHE A 57 20.43 -10.35 -16.02
CA PHE A 57 19.84 -11.29 -15.07
C PHE A 57 19.95 -10.80 -13.62
N ILE A 58 21.07 -10.16 -13.25
CA ILE A 58 21.22 -9.56 -11.93
C ILE A 58 20.14 -8.50 -11.71
N GLU A 59 19.97 -7.57 -12.65
CA GLU A 59 18.91 -6.54 -12.58
C GLU A 59 17.51 -7.15 -12.54
N MET A 60 17.27 -8.23 -13.29
CA MET A 60 16.00 -8.97 -13.27
C MET A 60 15.70 -9.55 -11.88
N PHE A 61 16.62 -10.32 -11.29
CA PHE A 61 16.39 -10.99 -10.01
C PHE A 61 16.30 -10.01 -8.84
N LEU A 62 17.18 -8.99 -8.81
CA LEU A 62 17.13 -7.97 -7.79
C LEU A 62 15.81 -7.19 -7.85
N THR A 63 15.35 -6.83 -9.06
CA THR A 63 14.05 -6.15 -9.23
C THR A 63 12.89 -7.09 -8.86
N ALA A 64 12.96 -8.37 -9.24
CA ALA A 64 11.93 -9.34 -8.89
C ALA A 64 11.77 -9.48 -7.37
N GLN A 65 12.88 -9.56 -6.63
CA GLN A 65 12.85 -9.61 -5.17
C GLN A 65 12.19 -8.36 -4.57
N LEU A 66 12.62 -7.17 -4.99
CA LEU A 66 12.05 -5.90 -4.53
C LEU A 66 10.55 -5.83 -4.82
N VAL A 67 10.14 -6.13 -6.05
CA VAL A 67 8.74 -6.09 -6.48
C VAL A 67 7.90 -7.13 -5.74
N PHE A 68 8.42 -8.34 -5.54
CA PHE A 68 7.70 -9.39 -4.82
C PHE A 68 7.39 -8.96 -3.38
N VAL A 69 8.35 -8.37 -2.68
CA VAL A 69 8.13 -7.82 -1.33
C VAL A 69 7.13 -6.67 -1.36
N ILE A 70 7.18 -5.78 -2.36
CA ILE A 70 6.18 -4.71 -2.51
C ILE A 70 4.78 -5.30 -2.68
N ILE A 71 4.62 -6.34 -3.51
CA ILE A 71 3.31 -6.98 -3.70
C ILE A 71 2.84 -7.60 -2.37
N MET A 72 3.69 -8.38 -1.70
CA MET A 72 3.31 -9.08 -0.47
C MET A 72 3.03 -8.17 0.71
N LEU A 73 3.72 -7.03 0.84
CA LEU A 73 3.54 -6.12 1.97
C LEU A 73 2.55 -4.98 1.70
N ALA A 74 2.42 -4.52 0.46
CA ALA A 74 1.61 -3.34 0.12
C ALA A 74 0.29 -3.68 -0.58
N VAL A 75 0.18 -4.84 -1.24
CA VAL A 75 -1.06 -5.24 -1.94
C VAL A 75 -1.89 -6.18 -1.08
N VAL A 76 -1.26 -7.13 -0.39
CA VAL A 76 -1.95 -8.02 0.55
C VAL A 76 -2.24 -7.25 1.83
N LYS A 77 -3.52 -7.09 2.17
CA LYS A 77 -3.93 -6.38 3.39
C LYS A 77 -3.79 -7.31 4.58
N HIS A 78 -2.90 -6.99 5.51
CA HIS A 78 -2.74 -7.66 6.79
C HIS A 78 -2.62 -6.66 7.96
N LYS A 79 -2.79 -7.09 9.22
CA LYS A 79 -2.69 -6.19 10.40
C LYS A 79 -1.37 -5.40 10.47
N SER A 80 -0.29 -5.93 9.91
CA SER A 80 1.03 -5.28 9.81
C SER A 80 1.29 -4.47 8.52
N THR A 81 0.28 -4.14 7.70
CA THR A 81 0.49 -3.39 6.43
C THR A 81 1.19 -2.04 6.68
N PHE A 82 1.03 -1.45 7.87
CA PHE A 82 1.76 -0.24 8.28
C PHE A 82 3.29 -0.42 8.30
N LEU A 83 3.81 -1.63 8.50
CA LEU A 83 5.24 -1.93 8.47
C LEU A 83 5.79 -2.12 7.04
N ALA A 84 4.93 -2.10 6.02
CA ALA A 84 5.32 -2.29 4.63
C ALA A 84 6.45 -1.36 4.16
N PRO A 85 6.47 -0.04 4.48
CA PRO A 85 7.57 0.83 4.06
C PRO A 85 8.93 0.41 4.63
N VAL A 86 8.97 -0.11 5.86
CA VAL A 86 10.20 -0.59 6.50
C VAL A 86 10.71 -1.85 5.80
N GLY A 87 9.83 -2.81 5.54
CA GLY A 87 10.20 -4.04 4.83
C GLY A 87 10.66 -3.79 3.38
N ILE A 88 10.00 -2.86 2.68
CA ILE A 88 10.38 -2.44 1.32
C ILE A 88 11.74 -1.75 1.35
N GLY A 89 11.98 -0.85 2.30
CA GLY A 89 13.25 -0.14 2.46
C GLY A 89 14.42 -1.08 2.76
N LEU A 90 14.24 -2.04 3.67
CA LEU A 90 15.27 -3.03 4.00
C LEU A 90 15.57 -3.94 2.80
N THR A 91 14.54 -4.34 2.05
CA THR A 91 14.71 -5.14 0.83
C THR A 91 15.49 -4.37 -0.21
N PHE A 92 15.14 -3.10 -0.44
CA PHE A 92 15.87 -2.23 -1.36
C PHE A 92 17.34 -2.07 -0.95
N PHE A 93 17.61 -1.86 0.34
CA PHE A 93 18.98 -1.80 0.86
C PHE A 93 19.77 -3.07 0.59
N LEU A 94 19.19 -4.26 0.83
CA LEU A 94 19.84 -5.54 0.52
C LEU A 94 20.12 -5.69 -0.97
N THR A 95 19.19 -5.29 -1.84
CA THR A 95 19.40 -5.36 -3.28
C THR A 95 20.52 -4.45 -3.76
N GLU A 96 20.69 -3.27 -3.14
CA GLU A 96 21.78 -2.34 -3.45
C GLU A 96 23.14 -2.88 -2.95
N LEU A 97 23.20 -3.45 -1.74
CA LEU A 97 24.42 -4.10 -1.23
C LEU A 97 24.94 -5.18 -2.18
N CYS A 98 24.04 -5.94 -2.82
CA CYS A 98 24.41 -6.96 -3.79
C CYS A 98 24.64 -6.39 -5.20
N GLY A 99 23.83 -5.43 -5.63
CA GLY A 99 23.76 -4.97 -7.03
C GLY A 99 24.77 -3.88 -7.41
N ILE A 100 25.17 -3.02 -6.47
CA ILE A 100 26.04 -1.86 -6.77
C ILE A 100 27.35 -2.29 -7.44
N TYR A 101 28.01 -3.34 -6.93
CA TYR A 101 29.31 -3.77 -7.43
C TYR A 101 29.26 -4.31 -8.87
N PHE A 102 28.17 -4.98 -9.25
CA PHE A 102 28.07 -5.66 -10.55
C PHE A 102 27.41 -4.82 -11.63
N THR A 103 26.36 -4.07 -11.30
CA THR A 103 25.54 -3.34 -12.29
C THR A 103 25.37 -1.86 -11.97
N GLY A 104 25.87 -1.41 -10.82
CA GLY A 104 25.64 -0.06 -10.30
C GLY A 104 24.29 0.11 -9.58
N GLY A 105 23.55 -0.99 -9.37
CA GLY A 105 22.29 -1.01 -8.64
C GLY A 105 21.21 -0.16 -9.31
N SER A 106 20.74 -0.55 -10.50
CA SER A 106 19.67 0.19 -11.17
C SER A 106 18.33 -0.04 -10.50
N LEU A 107 17.81 -1.27 -10.56
CA LEU A 107 16.49 -1.70 -10.07
C LEU A 107 15.29 -0.92 -10.63
N ASN A 108 15.56 0.15 -11.40
CA ASN A 108 14.63 1.20 -11.73
C ASN A 108 15.19 2.02 -12.90
N PHE A 109 14.45 2.00 -14.00
CA PHE A 109 14.81 2.71 -15.21
C PHE A 109 14.98 4.23 -15.01
N ALA A 110 14.11 4.88 -14.24
CA ALA A 110 14.20 6.33 -13.99
C ALA A 110 15.47 6.70 -13.21
N ARG A 111 15.89 5.84 -12.28
CA ARG A 111 17.14 5.99 -11.49
C ARG A 111 18.39 5.84 -12.37
N SER A 112 18.35 4.99 -13.40
CA SER A 112 19.44 4.88 -14.38
C SER A 112 19.45 5.99 -15.41
N LEU A 113 18.27 6.40 -15.87
CA LEU A 113 18.11 7.38 -16.94
C LEU A 113 18.53 8.79 -16.52
N GLY A 114 18.19 9.22 -15.30
CA GLY A 114 18.53 10.56 -14.81
C GLY A 114 20.03 10.88 -14.91
N PRO A 115 20.91 10.11 -14.24
CA PRO A 115 22.35 10.32 -14.29
C PRO A 115 22.93 10.16 -15.71
N ALA A 116 22.40 9.25 -16.54
CA ALA A 116 22.86 9.06 -17.91
C ALA A 116 22.60 10.30 -18.78
N ILE A 117 21.43 10.94 -18.63
CA ILE A 117 21.09 12.19 -19.32
C ILE A 117 22.00 13.33 -18.84
N VAL A 118 22.16 13.50 -17.52
CA VAL A 118 22.96 14.59 -16.95
C VAL A 118 24.43 14.46 -17.34
N ASN A 119 24.98 13.25 -17.32
CA ASN A 119 26.34 12.97 -17.78
C ASN A 119 26.50 12.96 -19.30
N ARG A 120 25.40 13.01 -20.06
CA ARG A 120 25.38 12.85 -21.53
C ARG A 120 26.12 11.60 -21.99
N SER A 121 26.04 10.53 -21.21
CA SER A 121 26.79 9.30 -21.42
C SER A 121 25.88 8.09 -21.25
N PHE A 122 25.75 7.33 -22.34
CA PHE A 122 24.92 6.13 -22.41
C PHE A 122 25.80 4.96 -22.81
N PRO A 123 25.99 3.96 -21.93
CA PRO A 123 26.67 2.75 -22.33
C PRO A 123 25.86 2.01 -23.41
N HIS A 124 26.52 1.32 -24.34
CA HIS A 124 25.83 0.53 -25.37
C HIS A 124 24.84 -0.51 -24.79
N TYR A 125 25.15 -1.03 -23.60
CA TYR A 125 24.31 -1.99 -22.87
C TYR A 125 23.19 -1.33 -22.04
N PHE A 126 22.97 -0.02 -22.12
CA PHE A 126 22.03 0.71 -21.26
C PHE A 126 20.60 0.12 -21.27
N TRP A 127 20.21 -0.53 -22.36
CA TRP A 127 18.92 -1.22 -22.51
C TRP A 127 18.66 -2.28 -21.42
N ILE A 128 19.71 -2.85 -20.80
CA ILE A 128 19.52 -3.83 -19.71
C ILE A 128 18.87 -3.20 -18.47
N TYR A 129 19.07 -1.90 -18.22
CA TYR A 129 18.47 -1.17 -17.11
C TYR A 129 17.00 -0.81 -17.36
N PHE A 130 16.54 -0.95 -18.59
CA PHE A 130 15.12 -0.92 -18.93
C PHE A 130 14.54 -2.34 -18.90
N LEU A 131 15.15 -3.27 -19.64
CA LEU A 131 14.61 -4.61 -19.82
C LEU A 131 14.68 -5.45 -18.55
N GLY A 132 15.79 -5.40 -17.80
CA GLY A 132 15.99 -6.15 -16.56
C GLY A 132 14.86 -5.87 -15.55
N PRO A 133 14.62 -4.60 -15.17
CA PRO A 133 13.53 -4.27 -14.26
C PRO A 133 12.12 -4.64 -14.79
N LEU A 134 11.87 -4.55 -16.10
CA LEU A 134 10.60 -5.01 -16.68
C LEU A 134 10.41 -6.52 -16.54
N LEU A 135 11.45 -7.30 -16.85
CA LEU A 135 11.42 -8.77 -16.71
C LEU A 135 11.28 -9.16 -15.23
N GLY A 136 11.99 -8.49 -14.32
CA GLY A 136 11.87 -8.72 -12.89
C GLY A 136 10.47 -8.42 -12.36
N SER A 137 9.88 -7.30 -12.79
CA SER A 137 8.49 -6.95 -12.47
C SER A 137 7.50 -8.01 -13.00
N GLY A 138 7.72 -8.53 -14.20
CA GLY A 138 6.90 -9.59 -14.79
C GLY A 138 7.03 -10.90 -14.02
N LEU A 139 8.25 -11.31 -13.69
CA LEU A 139 8.55 -12.52 -12.93
C LEU A 139 7.88 -12.49 -11.55
N ALA A 140 8.03 -11.40 -10.80
CA ALA A 140 7.41 -11.25 -9.48
C ALA A 140 5.88 -11.26 -9.54
N SER A 141 5.29 -10.55 -10.52
CA SER A 141 3.83 -10.51 -10.71
C SER A 141 3.28 -11.88 -11.12
N GLY A 142 3.99 -12.60 -11.99
CA GLY A 142 3.63 -13.96 -12.41
C GLY A 142 3.73 -14.96 -11.27
N PHE A 143 4.79 -14.88 -10.45
CA PHE A 143 4.94 -15.71 -9.26
C PHE A 143 3.82 -15.44 -8.23
N TYR A 144 3.47 -14.17 -8.00
CA TYR A 144 2.32 -13.81 -7.16
C TYR A 144 1.01 -14.40 -7.69
N TYR A 145 0.75 -14.28 -9.00
CA TYR A 145 -0.44 -14.85 -9.62
C TYR A 145 -0.50 -16.38 -9.45
N LEU A 146 0.63 -17.07 -9.58
CA LEU A 146 0.74 -18.51 -9.34
C LEU A 146 0.41 -18.87 -7.89
N LEU A 147 0.96 -18.15 -6.91
CA LEU A 147 0.65 -18.35 -5.50
C LEU A 147 -0.84 -18.15 -5.22
N ASN A 148 -1.44 -17.10 -5.79
CA ASN A 148 -2.86 -16.83 -5.62
C ASN A 148 -3.74 -17.95 -6.21
N LYS A 149 -3.35 -18.48 -7.37
CA LYS A 149 -4.02 -19.64 -7.99
C LYS A 149 -3.93 -20.90 -7.12
N MET A 150 -2.81 -21.09 -6.41
CA MET A 150 -2.62 -22.19 -5.46
C MET A 150 -3.29 -21.95 -4.10
N ARG A 151 -4.05 -20.86 -3.94
CA ARG A 151 -4.74 -20.49 -2.69
C ARG A 151 -3.81 -20.47 -1.48
N TYR A 152 -2.69 -19.74 -1.57
CA TYR A 152 -1.73 -19.65 -0.45
C TYR A 152 -2.40 -19.26 0.88
N GLU A 153 -3.48 -18.47 0.85
CA GLU A 153 -4.28 -18.09 2.03
C GLU A 153 -4.91 -19.30 2.76
N THR A 154 -5.15 -20.41 2.06
CA THR A 154 -5.66 -21.66 2.68
C THR A 154 -4.57 -22.46 3.39
N CYS A 155 -3.29 -22.19 3.11
CA CYS A 155 -2.16 -22.85 3.79
C CYS A 155 -1.89 -22.26 5.18
N ASN A 156 -2.33 -21.03 5.45
CA ASN A 156 -2.32 -20.47 6.80
C ASN A 156 -3.59 -19.63 7.09
N PRO A 157 -4.73 -20.29 7.33
CA PRO A 157 -6.00 -19.62 7.59
C PRO A 157 -5.91 -18.75 8.87
N GLY A 158 -6.20 -17.46 8.76
CA GLY A 158 -6.29 -16.55 9.93
C GLY A 158 -5.15 -15.56 10.12
N GLN A 159 -4.07 -15.63 9.32
CA GLN A 159 -3.06 -14.56 9.28
C GLN A 159 -3.59 -13.27 8.60
N ASP A 160 -4.60 -13.45 7.75
CA ASP A 160 -5.25 -12.44 6.92
C ASP A 160 -6.64 -12.05 7.50
N ALA A 161 -7.05 -12.68 8.62
CA ALA A 161 -8.38 -12.50 9.18
C ALA A 161 -8.54 -11.14 9.87
N ASP A 162 -9.44 -10.35 9.31
CA ASP A 162 -10.14 -9.26 9.98
C ASP A 162 -10.86 -9.80 11.23
N SER A 163 -10.16 -9.86 12.34
CA SER A 163 -10.78 -9.77 13.66
C SER A 163 -10.33 -8.46 14.29
N ILE A 164 -11.10 -7.40 14.05
CA ILE A 164 -11.37 -6.48 15.15
C ILE A 164 -12.08 -7.35 16.18
N GLU A 165 -11.34 -7.69 17.23
CA GLU A 165 -11.88 -8.36 18.41
C GLU A 165 -12.90 -7.40 19.04
N VAL A 166 -14.17 -7.52 18.62
CA VAL A 166 -15.27 -6.95 19.37
C VAL A 166 -15.32 -7.75 20.67
N GLY A 167 -14.98 -7.08 21.77
CA GLY A 167 -15.00 -7.66 23.11
C GLY A 167 -16.34 -8.32 23.45
N PRO A 168 -16.36 -9.19 24.47
CA PRO A 168 -17.43 -10.16 24.65
C PRO A 168 -18.73 -9.45 25.00
N THR A 169 -19.80 -9.68 24.24
CA THR A 169 -21.15 -9.39 24.74
C THR A 169 -22.16 -10.43 24.27
N LYS A 170 -22.33 -11.43 25.14
CA LYS A 170 -23.55 -12.11 25.56
C LYS A 170 -24.44 -12.76 24.49
N GLU A 171 -24.50 -14.09 24.57
CA GLU A 171 -25.63 -14.91 24.12
C GLU A 171 -26.97 -14.35 24.60
N ALA A 172 -27.94 -14.27 23.68
CA ALA A 172 -29.34 -14.50 23.98
C ALA A 172 -30.12 -14.83 22.68
N ALA A 173 -30.51 -16.10 22.57
CA ALA A 173 -31.78 -16.62 22.06
C ALA A 173 -32.47 -15.97 20.83
N GLY A 174 -32.66 -16.79 19.78
CA GLY A 174 -34.03 -17.15 19.38
C GLY A 174 -34.64 -16.52 18.13
N SER A 175 -35.04 -17.41 17.23
CA SER A 175 -36.16 -17.34 16.27
C SER A 175 -35.89 -16.88 14.82
N SER A 176 -36.35 -17.77 13.95
CA SER A 176 -36.41 -17.81 12.49
C SER A 176 -37.21 -16.68 11.85
N SER A 177 -36.85 -16.28 10.62
CA SER A 177 -37.77 -16.18 9.48
C SER A 177 -37.00 -16.00 8.18
N PHE A 178 -37.44 -16.75 7.18
CA PHE A 178 -37.01 -16.81 5.80
C PHE A 178 -37.68 -15.66 5.04
N ASP A 179 -36.96 -14.84 4.29
CA ASP A 179 -37.56 -14.04 3.22
C ASP A 179 -36.56 -13.67 2.10
N THR A 180 -37.09 -13.73 0.89
CA THR A 180 -36.40 -13.66 -0.41
C THR A 180 -36.59 -12.27 -1.03
N ALA A 181 -35.53 -11.54 -1.37
CA ALA A 181 -35.57 -10.49 -2.40
C ALA A 181 -34.16 -10.00 -2.84
N ALA A 182 -34.02 -9.79 -4.15
CA ALA A 182 -32.81 -9.38 -4.88
C ALA A 182 -32.53 -7.85 -4.82
N PRO A 183 -31.36 -7.37 -5.29
CA PRO A 183 -30.73 -6.13 -4.82
C PRO A 183 -31.09 -4.89 -5.64
N GLY A 184 -31.19 -3.73 -4.99
CA GLY A 184 -31.36 -2.45 -5.67
C GLY A 184 -31.08 -1.23 -4.78
N ALA A 185 -30.45 -0.23 -5.40
CA ALA A 185 -30.24 1.16 -4.97
C ALA A 185 -29.04 1.46 -4.04
N TYR A 186 -28.01 1.97 -4.71
CA TYR A 186 -26.91 2.77 -4.16
C TYR A 186 -27.43 4.17 -3.79
N ASP A 187 -27.50 4.50 -2.50
CA ASP A 187 -27.86 5.84 -2.04
C ASP A 187 -26.59 6.69 -1.82
N ARG A 188 -26.48 7.81 -2.54
CA ARG A 188 -25.41 8.80 -2.35
C ARG A 188 -25.91 9.86 -1.37
N GLY A 189 -25.47 9.76 -0.13
CA GLY A 189 -25.67 10.80 0.87
C GLY A 189 -25.00 12.12 0.46
N VAL A 190 -25.82 13.12 0.12
CA VAL A 190 -25.43 14.53 0.07
C VAL A 190 -26.22 15.25 1.15
N GLY A 191 -25.56 15.58 2.25
CA GLY A 191 -26.15 16.32 3.37
C GLY A 191 -26.31 17.80 3.03
N GLY A 192 -27.57 18.24 2.88
CA GLY A 192 -27.95 19.65 2.82
C GLY A 192 -28.86 19.98 4.00
N ASN A 193 -28.33 20.73 4.99
CA ASN A 193 -29.11 21.28 6.10
C ASN A 193 -29.97 22.44 5.60
N GLY A 194 -31.25 22.17 5.34
CA GLY A 194 -32.30 23.17 5.10
C GLY A 194 -33.22 23.27 6.31
N VAL A 195 -33.11 24.36 7.06
CA VAL A 195 -33.99 24.74 8.16
C VAL A 195 -35.36 25.13 7.59
N THR A 196 -36.42 24.42 7.97
CA THR A 196 -37.81 24.87 7.80
C THR A 196 -38.52 24.83 9.14
N GLY A 197 -38.74 26.01 9.71
CA GLY A 197 -39.55 26.20 10.92
C GLY A 197 -41.04 26.11 10.63
N ASN A 198 -41.81 25.67 11.62
CA ASN A 198 -43.26 25.83 11.63
C ASN A 198 -43.72 26.14 13.05
N PHE A 199 -44.30 27.33 13.24
CA PHE A 199 -44.88 27.82 14.50
C PHE A 199 -46.41 27.73 14.45
N ASN A 200 -47.02 27.14 15.49
CA ASN A 200 -48.36 27.45 16.04
C ASN A 200 -48.51 26.61 17.33
N GLY A 201 -48.49 27.18 18.55
CA GLY A 201 -49.66 27.71 19.28
C GLY A 201 -50.47 26.54 19.86
N THR A 202 -50.72 26.31 21.16
CA THR A 202 -51.03 27.15 22.33
C THR A 202 -51.18 26.21 23.54
N GLY A 203 -50.71 26.56 24.74
CA GLY A 203 -51.02 25.80 25.97
C GLY A 203 -50.19 26.21 27.18
N ARG A 204 -50.78 27.01 28.07
CA ARG A 204 -50.18 27.64 29.27
C ARG A 204 -50.67 26.87 30.51
N THR A 205 -49.77 26.48 31.44
CA THR A 205 -49.97 26.28 32.91
C THR A 205 -48.62 25.81 33.50
N VAL A 206 -47.82 26.59 34.24
CA VAL A 206 -47.92 27.15 35.62
C VAL A 206 -47.84 26.11 36.75
N ASN A 207 -46.80 26.29 37.58
CA ASN A 207 -46.57 25.87 38.98
C ASN A 207 -46.36 24.39 39.35
N GLY A 208 -45.43 24.15 40.28
CA GLY A 208 -45.48 22.94 41.11
C GLY A 208 -44.17 22.51 41.76
N HIS A 209 -43.73 23.24 42.78
CA HIS A 209 -42.69 22.82 43.73
C HIS A 209 -43.18 21.62 44.55
N GLN A 210 -42.51 20.46 44.56
CA GLN A 210 -42.53 19.54 45.72
C GLN A 210 -41.22 18.75 45.86
N ARG A 211 -40.58 18.96 47.01
CA ARG A 211 -39.56 18.11 47.64
C ARG A 211 -40.25 17.05 48.51
N ASN A 212 -39.45 16.07 48.95
CA ASN A 212 -39.66 15.09 50.04
C ASN A 212 -40.29 13.77 49.57
N ILE A 213 -39.93 12.57 50.04
CA ILE A 213 -39.04 12.01 51.08
C ILE A 213 -39.19 10.48 50.94
N SER A 214 -38.16 9.69 51.27
CA SER A 214 -38.27 8.55 52.20
C SER A 214 -36.96 7.75 52.25
N GLU A 215 -36.34 7.78 53.42
CA GLU A 215 -35.26 6.91 53.88
C GLU A 215 -35.69 5.45 54.07
N SER A 216 -34.68 4.57 54.00
CA SER A 216 -34.41 3.41 54.87
C SER A 216 -35.46 2.32 55.11
N THR A 217 -35.15 1.11 54.64
CA THR A 217 -35.45 -0.19 55.30
C THR A 217 -34.75 -1.30 54.48
N ALA A 218 -34.20 -2.40 54.99
CA ALA A 218 -34.12 -2.96 56.33
C ALA A 218 -32.97 -4.00 56.36
N VAL A 219 -32.16 -4.00 57.41
CA VAL A 219 -31.54 -5.24 57.93
C VAL A 219 -32.39 -5.62 59.14
N ASN A 220 -33.07 -6.77 59.05
CA ASN A 220 -33.88 -7.35 60.12
C ASN A 220 -33.09 -8.52 60.76
N PRO A 221 -33.28 -8.83 62.04
CA PRO A 221 -32.31 -9.54 62.87
C PRO A 221 -32.61 -11.03 63.03
N GLY A 222 -31.59 -11.77 63.49
CA GLY A 222 -31.71 -12.71 64.60
C GLY A 222 -32.41 -14.05 64.34
N GLY A 223 -31.58 -15.07 64.09
CA GLY A 223 -31.87 -16.50 64.24
C GLY A 223 -30.56 -17.26 64.27
#